data_AF-A0A1Z8Q8M7-F1
#
_entry.id   AF-A0A1Z8Q8M7-F1
#
_cell.length_a   1.000
_cell.length_b   1.000
_cell.length_c   1.000
_cell.angle_alpha   90.00
_cell.angle_beta   90.00
_cell.angle_gamma   90.00
#
_symmetry.space_group_name_H-M   'P 1'
#
loop_
_entity.id
_entity.type
_entity.pdbx_description
1 polymer ?
#
loop_
_entity_poly.entity_id
_entity_poly.type
_entity_poly.pdbx_seq_one_letter_code
_entity_poly.pdbx_strand_id
1 'polypeptide(L)'
;MKFKLFISMIFIAQFSGCATYETQLNDSIQVNNQGIEGRLRTLQNEIDELRKEINQINSRNSQLNSGVLKEESELNVNYDNSENGKKEFESSFELLRKGNYISAEIALREYVNNFPNGPYTDDAKFWLAESLFSQNKYNEALGMFNQIINQYPDSEKMMESILKSGFSHQELGNLSAAEAIFQRVIRDYPNSSASSLAEERLNKMRE
;
A
#
# COMPACT_ATOMS: atom_id res chain seq x y z
N MET A 1 4.02 56.54 66.68
CA MET A 1 2.88 55.69 66.25
C MET A 1 2.62 55.67 64.73
N LYS A 2 3.26 56.52 63.90
CA LYS A 2 2.98 56.65 62.45
C LYS A 2 3.71 55.67 61.52
N PHE A 3 4.78 54.99 61.97
CA PHE A 3 5.61 54.11 61.11
C PHE A 3 5.03 52.69 60.91
N LYS A 4 4.28 52.15 61.89
CA LYS A 4 3.61 50.85 61.77
C LYS A 4 2.44 50.86 60.76
N LEU A 5 1.75 51.99 60.60
CA LEU A 5 0.68 52.11 59.60
C LEU A 5 1.22 52.12 58.16
N PHE A 6 2.41 52.67 57.92
CA PHE A 6 2.95 52.81 56.56
C PHE A 6 3.44 51.47 55.97
N ILE A 7 4.09 50.64 56.78
CA ILE A 7 4.51 49.29 56.37
C ILE A 7 3.30 48.37 56.14
N SER A 8 2.25 48.50 56.95
CA SER A 8 0.98 47.78 56.75
C SER A 8 0.29 48.19 55.45
N MET A 9 0.34 49.47 55.06
CA MET A 9 -0.28 49.96 53.83
C MET A 9 0.44 49.48 52.56
N ILE A 10 1.78 49.38 52.60
CA ILE A 10 2.60 48.87 51.48
C ILE A 10 2.36 47.36 51.28
N PHE A 11 2.20 46.59 52.36
CA PHE A 11 1.92 45.16 52.28
C PHE A 11 0.51 44.86 51.71
N ILE A 12 -0.49 45.67 52.06
CA ILE A 12 -1.87 45.54 51.53
C ILE A 12 -1.92 45.90 50.03
N ALA A 13 -1.15 46.90 49.58
CA ALA A 13 -1.10 47.30 48.18
C ALA A 13 -0.45 46.25 47.25
N GLN A 14 0.61 45.58 47.71
CA GLN A 14 1.29 44.53 46.95
C GLN A 14 0.45 43.24 46.85
N PHE A 15 -0.30 42.89 47.91
CA PHE A 15 -1.18 41.72 47.90
C PHE A 15 -2.41 41.91 47.00
N SER A 16 -2.96 43.13 46.96
CA SER A 16 -4.13 43.46 46.13
C SER A 16 -3.81 43.44 44.63
N GLY A 17 -2.62 43.93 44.23
CA GLY A 17 -2.20 43.95 42.82
C GLY A 17 -1.89 42.56 42.23
N CYS A 18 -1.38 41.64 43.05
CA CYS A 18 -1.08 40.26 42.63
C CYS A 18 -2.38 39.46 42.37
N ALA A 19 -3.35 39.58 43.28
CA ALA A 19 -4.66 38.94 43.14
C ALA A 19 -5.42 39.43 41.90
N THR A 20 -5.33 40.73 41.57
CA THR A 20 -5.98 41.27 40.36
C THR A 20 -5.34 40.82 39.06
N TYR A 21 -4.02 40.57 39.06
CA TYR A 21 -3.32 40.08 37.87
C TYR A 21 -3.63 38.60 37.61
N GLU A 22 -3.69 37.80 38.67
CA GLU A 22 -4.06 36.38 38.59
C GLU A 22 -5.50 36.21 38.12
N THR A 23 -6.45 37.02 38.61
CA THR A 23 -7.85 36.98 38.12
C THR A 23 -7.96 37.44 36.67
N GLN A 24 -7.28 38.54 36.29
CA GLN A 24 -7.31 39.02 34.90
C GLN A 24 -6.67 38.03 33.92
N LEU A 25 -5.60 37.35 34.33
CA LEU A 25 -4.97 36.30 33.52
C LEU A 25 -5.91 35.08 33.39
N ASN A 26 -6.55 34.65 34.47
CA ASN A 26 -7.49 33.53 34.46
C ASN A 26 -8.72 33.82 33.58
N ASP A 27 -9.27 35.04 33.64
CA ASP A 27 -10.37 35.47 32.79
C ASP A 27 -9.96 35.47 31.29
N SER A 28 -8.75 35.94 30.99
CA SER A 28 -8.23 35.94 29.61
C SER A 28 -8.01 34.52 29.05
N ILE A 29 -7.54 33.59 29.89
CA ILE A 29 -7.39 32.18 29.53
C ILE A 29 -8.77 31.55 29.29
N GLN A 30 -9.76 31.87 30.13
CA GLN A 30 -11.12 31.37 29.99
C GLN A 30 -11.77 31.84 28.68
N VAL A 31 -11.63 33.14 28.34
CA VAL A 31 -12.14 33.68 27.07
C VAL A 31 -11.45 33.04 25.87
N ASN A 32 -10.14 32.85 25.92
CA ASN A 32 -9.40 32.18 24.85
C ASN A 32 -9.82 30.71 24.68
N ASN A 33 -10.02 29.99 25.79
CA ASN A 33 -10.50 28.60 25.75
C ASN A 33 -11.90 28.51 25.14
N GLN A 34 -12.81 29.40 25.52
CA GLN A 34 -14.14 29.49 24.91
C GLN A 34 -14.08 29.79 23.40
N GLY A 35 -13.15 30.65 22.98
CA GLY A 35 -12.91 30.94 21.57
C GLY A 35 -12.39 29.72 20.79
N ILE A 36 -11.49 28.92 21.39
CA ILE A 36 -10.99 27.67 20.81
C ILE A 36 -12.11 26.65 20.67
N GLU A 37 -12.94 26.48 21.71
CA GLU A 37 -14.09 25.57 21.68
C GLU A 37 -15.10 25.96 20.60
N GLY A 38 -15.36 27.25 20.42
CA GLY A 38 -16.20 27.76 19.33
C GLY A 38 -15.65 27.39 17.95
N ARG A 39 -14.34 27.55 17.73
CA ARG A 39 -13.67 27.18 16.48
C ARG A 39 -13.67 25.67 16.25
N LEU A 40 -13.45 24.86 17.29
CA LEU A 40 -13.54 23.40 17.20
C LEU A 40 -14.94 22.95 16.79
N ARG A 41 -15.99 23.60 17.33
CA ARG A 41 -17.37 23.31 16.95
C ARG A 41 -17.65 23.65 15.48
N THR A 42 -17.16 24.79 15.00
CA THR A 42 -17.31 25.16 13.58
C THR A 42 -16.60 24.17 12.66
N LEU A 43 -15.36 23.80 12.98
CA LEU A 43 -14.60 22.82 12.20
C LEU A 43 -15.28 21.44 12.20
N GLN A 44 -15.84 21.02 13.33
CA GLN A 44 -16.57 19.76 13.40
C GLN A 44 -17.81 19.76 12.50
N ASN A 45 -18.57 20.86 12.49
CA ASN A 45 -19.72 21.01 11.60
C ASN A 45 -19.32 21.01 10.12
N GLU A 46 -18.20 21.65 9.77
CA GLU A 46 -17.65 21.63 8.41
C GLU A 46 -17.22 20.21 7.99
N ILE A 47 -16.56 19.47 8.88
CA ILE A 47 -16.19 18.06 8.63
C ILE A 47 -17.43 17.20 8.39
N ASP A 48 -18.50 17.40 9.17
CA ASP A 48 -19.73 16.61 9.04
C ASP A 48 -20.48 16.92 7.74
N GLU A 49 -20.53 18.18 7.30
CA GLU A 49 -21.07 18.55 5.99
C GLU A 49 -20.21 18.01 4.83
N LEU A 50 -18.88 18.12 4.91
CA LEU A 50 -17.98 17.54 3.89
C LEU A 50 -18.14 16.02 3.78
N ARG A 51 -18.30 15.30 4.90
CA ARG A 51 -18.57 13.86 4.90
C ARG A 51 -19.88 13.53 4.18
N LYS A 52 -20.90 14.36 4.38
CA LYS A 52 -22.20 14.21 3.72
C LYS A 52 -22.09 14.46 2.21
N GLU A 53 -21.34 15.48 1.79
CA GLU A 53 -21.04 15.73 0.37
C GLU A 53 -20.29 14.56 -0.27
N ILE A 54 -19.26 14.01 0.39
CA ILE A 54 -18.52 12.83 -0.12
C ILE A 54 -19.45 11.63 -0.31
N ASN A 55 -20.34 11.36 0.64
CA ASN A 55 -21.29 10.26 0.53
C ASN A 55 -22.29 10.46 -0.63
N GLN A 56 -22.71 11.70 -0.87
CA GLN A 56 -23.56 12.04 -2.02
C GLN A 56 -22.81 11.88 -3.35
N ILE A 57 -21.55 12.33 -3.42
CA ILE A 57 -20.68 12.15 -4.60
C ILE A 57 -20.49 10.66 -4.90
N ASN A 58 -20.20 9.85 -3.89
CA ASN A 58 -20.03 8.40 -4.07
C ASN A 58 -21.30 7.71 -4.56
N SER A 59 -22.46 8.13 -4.03
CA SER A 59 -23.77 7.64 -4.49
C SER A 59 -24.10 8.09 -5.92
N ARG A 60 -23.67 9.30 -6.31
CA ARG A 60 -23.81 9.80 -7.68
C ARG A 60 -22.88 9.07 -8.64
N ASN A 61 -21.65 8.78 -8.22
CA ASN A 61 -20.66 8.04 -9.00
C ASN A 61 -21.10 6.58 -9.21
N SER A 62 -21.72 5.93 -8.21
CA SER A 62 -22.28 4.59 -8.40
C SER A 62 -23.47 4.56 -9.36
N GLN A 63 -24.30 5.61 -9.36
CA GLN A 63 -25.39 5.80 -10.32
C GLN A 63 -24.87 6.11 -11.74
N LEU A 64 -23.87 6.98 -11.86
CA LEU A 64 -23.20 7.29 -13.14
C LEU A 64 -22.51 6.04 -13.73
N ASN A 65 -21.85 5.23 -12.90
CA ASN A 65 -21.23 3.97 -13.33
C ASN A 65 -22.26 2.94 -13.84
N SER A 66 -23.53 3.00 -13.42
CA SER A 66 -24.59 2.14 -13.94
C SER A 66 -25.18 2.61 -15.28
N GLY A 67 -24.96 3.87 -15.67
CA GLY A 67 -25.43 4.47 -16.92
C GLY A 67 -24.41 4.49 -18.07
N VAL A 68 -23.12 4.25 -17.79
CA VAL A 68 -22.01 4.28 -18.76
C VAL A 68 -21.73 2.91 -19.41
N LEU A 69 -22.40 1.83 -18.98
CA LEU A 69 -22.10 0.45 -19.39
C LEU A 69 -22.59 0.03 -20.79
N LYS A 70 -22.89 0.93 -21.72
CA LYS A 70 -23.32 0.50 -23.07
C LYS A 70 -22.75 1.20 -24.30
N GLU A 71 -21.97 2.28 -24.25
CA GLU A 71 -21.56 2.92 -25.52
C GLU A 71 -20.19 3.64 -25.57
N GLU A 72 -19.38 3.67 -24.51
CA GLU A 72 -18.02 4.30 -24.53
C GLU A 72 -16.91 3.32 -24.09
N SER A 73 -16.99 2.07 -24.54
CA SER A 73 -16.04 0.99 -24.19
C SER A 73 -14.74 0.97 -25.00
N GLU A 74 -14.48 1.89 -25.92
CA GLU A 74 -13.29 1.81 -26.77
C GLU A 74 -12.75 3.22 -27.04
N LEU A 75 -11.77 3.69 -26.23
CA LEU A 75 -10.56 4.40 -26.70
C LEU A 75 -9.87 5.33 -25.67
N ASN A 76 -10.48 5.76 -24.56
CA ASN A 76 -9.93 6.91 -23.81
C ASN A 76 -9.75 6.77 -22.28
N VAL A 77 -9.50 5.55 -21.78
CA VAL A 77 -9.02 5.32 -20.39
C VAL A 77 -7.61 4.71 -20.36
N ASN A 78 -7.05 4.36 -21.51
CA ASN A 78 -5.84 3.52 -21.59
C ASN A 78 -4.55 4.25 -21.98
N TYR A 79 -4.54 5.55 -22.29
CA TYR A 79 -3.31 6.21 -22.75
C TYR A 79 -2.42 6.75 -21.60
N ASP A 80 -3.01 7.33 -20.54
CA ASP A 80 -2.25 7.96 -19.45
C ASP A 80 -1.72 6.94 -18.42
N ASN A 81 -2.48 5.86 -18.16
CA ASN A 81 -2.04 4.74 -17.31
C ASN A 81 -1.07 3.79 -18.04
N SER A 82 -1.07 3.76 -19.38
CA SER A 82 -0.15 2.93 -20.18
C SER A 82 1.25 3.52 -20.18
N GLU A 83 1.41 4.83 -20.41
CA GLU A 83 2.73 5.45 -20.52
C GLU A 83 3.40 5.63 -19.16
N ASN A 84 2.65 6.11 -18.15
CA ASN A 84 3.14 6.16 -16.77
C ASN A 84 3.40 4.75 -16.21
N GLY A 85 2.48 3.80 -16.47
CA GLY A 85 2.66 2.41 -16.05
C GLY A 85 3.88 1.76 -16.72
N LYS A 86 4.10 1.99 -18.01
CA LYS A 86 5.30 1.51 -18.69
C LYS A 86 6.57 2.07 -18.06
N LYS A 87 6.61 3.38 -17.81
CA LYS A 87 7.78 4.06 -17.24
C LYS A 87 8.09 3.59 -15.81
N GLU A 88 7.08 3.44 -14.96
CA GLU A 88 7.25 2.94 -13.58
C GLU A 88 7.72 1.48 -13.57
N PHE A 89 7.16 0.65 -14.46
CA PHE A 89 7.61 -0.73 -14.62
C PHE A 89 9.07 -0.80 -15.13
N GLU A 90 9.43 -0.02 -16.14
CA GLU A 90 10.80 0.04 -16.67
C GLU A 90 11.81 0.47 -15.60
N SER A 91 11.47 1.48 -14.78
CA SER A 91 12.32 1.91 -13.67
C SER A 91 12.54 0.79 -12.64
N SER A 92 11.49 0.02 -12.35
CA SER A 92 11.59 -1.16 -11.47
C SER A 92 12.49 -2.24 -12.08
N PHE A 93 12.40 -2.45 -13.40
CA PHE A 93 13.22 -3.42 -14.12
C PHE A 93 14.71 -3.05 -14.16
N GLU A 94 15.05 -1.77 -14.19
CA GLU A 94 16.44 -1.31 -14.08
C GLU A 94 17.07 -1.65 -12.72
N LEU A 95 16.28 -1.71 -11.65
CA LEU A 95 16.75 -2.15 -10.33
C LEU A 95 17.07 -3.65 -10.33
N LEU A 96 16.24 -4.47 -10.99
CA LEU A 96 16.50 -5.90 -11.18
C LEU A 96 17.77 -6.15 -11.98
N ARG A 97 17.98 -5.42 -13.08
CA ARG A 97 19.19 -5.51 -13.91
C ARG A 97 20.47 -5.22 -13.12
N LYS A 98 20.38 -4.34 -12.13
CA LYS A 98 21.47 -4.01 -11.20
C LYS A 98 21.61 -5.03 -10.05
N GLY A 99 20.75 -6.04 -9.98
CA GLY A 99 20.70 -7.02 -8.89
C GLY A 99 20.20 -6.45 -7.56
N ASN A 100 19.61 -5.24 -7.55
CA ASN A 100 19.11 -4.60 -6.35
C ASN A 100 17.68 -5.09 -6.04
N TYR A 101 17.57 -6.33 -5.58
CA TYR A 101 16.30 -6.99 -5.34
C TYR A 101 15.45 -6.31 -4.26
N ILE A 102 16.07 -5.69 -3.25
CA ILE A 102 15.36 -4.96 -2.19
C ILE A 102 14.66 -3.73 -2.77
N SER A 103 15.38 -2.92 -3.56
CA SER A 103 14.78 -1.73 -4.16
C SER A 103 13.77 -2.10 -5.25
N ALA A 104 14.04 -3.16 -6.02
CA ALA A 104 13.11 -3.70 -6.99
C ALA A 104 11.80 -4.15 -6.33
N GLU A 105 11.87 -4.85 -5.19
CA GLU A 105 10.67 -5.24 -4.44
C GLU A 105 9.81 -4.03 -4.07
N ILE A 106 10.42 -2.97 -3.53
CA ILE A 106 9.69 -1.76 -3.12
C ILE A 106 8.99 -1.13 -4.33
N ALA A 107 9.72 -0.91 -5.43
CA ALA A 107 9.17 -0.29 -6.63
C ALA A 107 8.09 -1.14 -7.30
N LEU A 108 8.26 -2.47 -7.33
CA LEU A 108 7.27 -3.38 -7.93
C LEU A 108 6.01 -3.51 -7.08
N ARG A 109 6.11 -3.45 -5.75
CA ARG A 109 4.92 -3.40 -4.87
C ARG A 109 4.12 -2.13 -5.11
N GLU A 110 4.80 -0.99 -5.22
CA GLU A 110 4.17 0.27 -5.57
C GLU A 110 3.49 0.19 -6.94
N TYR A 111 4.18 -0.34 -7.95
CA TYR A 111 3.62 -0.56 -9.28
C TYR A 111 2.34 -1.40 -9.25
N VAL A 112 2.35 -2.56 -8.59
CA VAL A 112 1.18 -3.46 -8.53
C VAL A 112 0.00 -2.80 -7.81
N ASN A 113 0.26 -1.91 -6.84
CA ASN A 113 -0.78 -1.16 -6.16
C ASN A 113 -1.36 -0.02 -7.02
N ASN A 114 -0.50 0.69 -7.75
CA ASN A 114 -0.89 1.82 -8.61
C ASN A 114 -1.60 1.35 -9.90
N PHE A 115 -1.16 0.20 -10.44
CA PHE A 115 -1.66 -0.39 -11.68
C PHE A 115 -2.12 -1.84 -11.44
N PRO A 116 -3.23 -2.07 -10.73
CA PRO A 116 -3.68 -3.43 -10.41
C PRO A 116 -4.26 -4.20 -11.62
N ASN A 117 -4.63 -3.50 -12.69
CA ASN A 117 -5.14 -4.07 -13.94
C ASN A 117 -4.42 -3.46 -15.17
N GLY A 118 -3.18 -3.03 -14.98
CA GLY A 118 -2.35 -2.46 -16.04
C GLY A 118 -1.80 -3.53 -16.99
N PRO A 119 -1.27 -3.11 -18.15
CA PRO A 119 -0.76 -4.04 -19.17
C PRO A 119 0.50 -4.81 -18.75
N TYR A 120 1.20 -4.39 -17.68
CA TYR A 120 2.40 -5.06 -17.17
C TYR A 120 2.21 -5.60 -15.75
N THR A 121 0.96 -5.71 -15.26
CA THR A 121 0.72 -6.09 -13.86
C THR A 121 1.14 -7.53 -13.57
N ASP A 122 0.88 -8.45 -14.49
CA ASP A 122 1.31 -9.85 -14.40
C ASP A 122 2.83 -9.98 -14.46
N ASP A 123 3.50 -9.27 -15.39
CA ASP A 123 4.95 -9.14 -15.41
C ASP A 123 5.51 -8.58 -14.10
N ALA A 124 4.92 -7.50 -13.58
CA ALA A 124 5.37 -6.88 -12.33
C ALA A 124 5.19 -7.79 -11.13
N LYS A 125 4.07 -8.52 -11.04
CA LYS A 125 3.85 -9.55 -10.02
C LYS A 125 4.90 -10.66 -10.14
N PHE A 126 5.25 -11.07 -11.36
CA PHE A 126 6.27 -12.10 -11.60
C PHE A 126 7.65 -11.63 -11.12
N TRP A 127 8.07 -10.44 -11.52
CA TRP A 127 9.36 -9.90 -11.11
C TRP A 127 9.43 -9.56 -9.63
N LEU A 128 8.30 -9.22 -9.01
CA LEU A 128 8.20 -9.06 -7.56
C LEU A 128 8.45 -10.40 -6.88
N ALA A 129 7.82 -11.47 -7.37
CA ALA A 129 8.03 -12.82 -6.88
C ALA A 129 9.50 -13.27 -7.02
N GLU A 130 10.13 -13.01 -8.17
CA GLU A 130 11.56 -13.31 -8.40
C GLU A 130 12.48 -12.48 -7.49
N SER A 131 12.14 -11.21 -7.23
CA SER A 131 12.88 -10.36 -6.28
C SER A 131 12.79 -10.89 -4.86
N LEU A 132 11.60 -11.35 -4.45
CA LEU A 132 11.37 -11.97 -3.15
C LEU A 132 12.12 -13.30 -3.04
N PHE A 133 12.07 -14.13 -4.09
CA PHE A 133 12.79 -15.39 -4.16
C PHE A 133 14.30 -15.18 -4.03
N SER A 134 14.86 -14.20 -4.74
CA SER A 134 16.29 -13.85 -4.69
C SER A 134 16.74 -13.33 -3.31
N GLN A 135 15.80 -12.86 -2.50
CA GLN A 135 16.01 -12.46 -1.10
C GLN A 135 15.75 -13.59 -0.10
N ASN A 136 15.53 -14.83 -0.57
CA ASN A 136 15.13 -16.00 0.22
C ASN A 136 13.76 -15.84 0.94
N LYS A 137 12.93 -14.89 0.50
CA LYS A 137 11.57 -14.66 1.02
C LYS A 137 10.56 -15.59 0.32
N TYR A 138 10.82 -16.90 0.39
CA TYR A 138 10.14 -17.90 -0.43
C TYR A 138 8.62 -17.98 -0.18
N ASN A 139 8.16 -17.78 1.06
CA ASN A 139 6.72 -17.73 1.36
C ASN A 139 6.02 -16.55 0.67
N GLU A 140 6.64 -15.38 0.63
CA GLU A 140 6.09 -14.21 -0.04
C GLU A 140 6.14 -14.37 -1.56
N ALA A 141 7.24 -14.89 -2.09
CA ALA A 141 7.40 -15.22 -3.50
C ALA A 141 6.30 -16.18 -3.97
N LEU A 142 6.07 -17.26 -3.20
CA LEU A 142 5.01 -18.22 -3.46
C LEU A 142 3.62 -17.56 -3.49
N GLY A 143 3.35 -16.62 -2.57
CA GLY A 143 2.13 -15.82 -2.58
C GLY A 143 1.92 -15.07 -3.89
N MET A 144 2.97 -14.44 -4.41
CA MET A 144 2.92 -13.70 -5.68
C MET A 144 2.76 -14.62 -6.90
N PHE A 145 3.51 -15.73 -6.97
CA PHE A 145 3.33 -16.72 -8.05
C PHE A 145 1.90 -17.27 -8.08
N ASN A 146 1.32 -17.59 -6.91
CA ASN A 146 -0.06 -18.07 -6.82
C ASN A 146 -1.08 -17.02 -7.27
N GLN A 147 -0.82 -15.72 -7.06
CA GLN A 147 -1.69 -14.68 -7.61
C GLN A 147 -1.70 -14.71 -9.14
N ILE A 148 -0.54 -14.89 -9.78
CA ILE A 148 -0.44 -14.98 -11.25
C ILE A 148 -1.23 -16.19 -11.75
N ILE A 149 -0.99 -17.36 -11.15
CA ILE A 149 -1.64 -18.63 -11.51
C ILE A 149 -3.17 -18.54 -11.41
N ASN A 150 -3.69 -17.83 -10.41
CA ASN A 150 -5.12 -17.74 -10.15
C ASN A 150 -5.82 -16.58 -10.88
N GLN A 151 -5.13 -15.45 -11.09
CA GLN A 151 -5.74 -14.22 -11.60
C GLN A 151 -5.43 -13.94 -13.07
N TYR A 152 -4.32 -14.45 -13.60
CA TYR A 152 -3.86 -14.19 -14.97
C TYR A 152 -3.62 -15.50 -15.71
N PRO A 153 -4.68 -16.28 -15.99
CA PRO A 153 -4.53 -17.60 -16.58
C PRO A 153 -3.91 -17.58 -18.00
N ASP A 154 -4.07 -16.47 -18.71
CA ASP A 154 -3.58 -16.32 -20.08
C ASP A 154 -2.22 -15.60 -20.16
N SER A 155 -1.61 -15.28 -19.02
CA SER A 155 -0.31 -14.60 -18.97
C SER A 155 0.80 -15.47 -19.53
N GLU A 156 1.72 -14.86 -20.29
CA GLU A 156 2.97 -15.51 -20.71
C GLU A 156 3.82 -15.95 -19.50
N LYS A 157 3.61 -15.33 -18.33
CA LYS A 157 4.28 -15.68 -17.05
C LYS A 157 3.61 -16.82 -16.30
N MET A 158 2.44 -17.31 -16.72
CA MET A 158 1.73 -18.39 -16.02
C MET A 158 2.63 -19.61 -15.83
N MET A 159 3.15 -20.15 -16.93
CA MET A 159 3.88 -21.42 -16.92
C MET A 159 5.14 -21.33 -16.05
N GLU A 160 5.87 -20.24 -16.19
CA GLU A 160 7.06 -19.97 -15.39
C GLU A 160 6.71 -19.76 -13.91
N SER A 161 5.60 -19.10 -13.60
CA SER A 161 5.11 -18.93 -12.22
C SER A 161 4.76 -20.26 -11.56
N ILE A 162 4.15 -21.19 -12.29
CA ILE A 162 3.87 -22.54 -11.76
C ILE A 162 5.20 -23.23 -11.43
N LEU A 163 6.16 -23.22 -12.34
CA LEU A 163 7.47 -23.81 -12.10
C LEU A 163 8.19 -23.19 -10.89
N LYS A 164 8.20 -21.85 -10.80
CA LYS A 164 8.83 -21.10 -9.71
C LYS A 164 8.12 -21.26 -8.37
N SER A 165 6.82 -21.53 -8.36
CA SER A 165 6.11 -21.95 -7.15
C SER A 165 6.64 -23.28 -6.62
N GLY A 166 6.95 -24.24 -7.51
CA GLY A 166 7.59 -25.52 -7.16
C GLY A 166 8.98 -25.32 -6.56
N PHE A 167 9.79 -24.45 -7.16
CA PHE A 167 11.07 -24.03 -6.59
C PHE A 167 10.94 -23.42 -5.21
N SER A 168 9.97 -22.52 -5.01
CA SER A 168 9.71 -21.89 -3.71
C SER A 168 9.32 -22.92 -2.65
N HIS A 169 8.48 -23.91 -3.01
CA HIS A 169 8.16 -25.02 -2.10
C HIS A 169 9.38 -25.87 -1.77
N GLN A 170 10.26 -26.12 -2.73
CA GLN A 170 11.49 -26.89 -2.51
C GLN A 170 12.40 -26.18 -1.50
N GLU A 171 12.63 -24.87 -1.68
CA GLU A 171 13.45 -24.07 -0.77
C GLU A 171 12.85 -23.93 0.64
N LEU A 172 11.53 -24.00 0.74
CA LEU A 172 10.81 -24.06 2.03
C LEU A 172 10.86 -25.46 2.70
N GLY A 173 11.46 -26.46 2.05
CA GLY A 173 11.49 -27.85 2.54
C GLY A 173 10.19 -28.63 2.30
N ASN A 174 9.22 -28.04 1.59
CA ASN A 174 7.94 -28.66 1.27
C ASN A 174 8.08 -29.58 0.04
N LEU A 175 8.94 -30.59 0.14
CA LEU A 175 9.37 -31.42 -1.00
C LEU A 175 8.20 -32.14 -1.70
N SER A 176 7.20 -32.61 -0.94
CA SER A 176 6.01 -33.26 -1.52
C SER A 176 5.19 -32.29 -2.39
N ALA A 177 5.05 -31.02 -1.96
CA ALA A 177 4.35 -30.01 -2.76
C ALA A 177 5.18 -29.62 -3.99
N ALA A 178 6.50 -29.47 -3.84
CA ALA A 178 7.40 -29.20 -4.96
C ALA A 178 7.33 -30.31 -6.02
N GLU A 179 7.38 -31.58 -5.61
CA GLU A 179 7.26 -32.72 -6.53
C GLU A 179 5.92 -32.71 -7.28
N ALA A 180 4.81 -32.50 -6.57
CA ALA A 180 3.48 -32.43 -7.21
C ALA A 180 3.40 -31.29 -8.25
N ILE A 181 4.02 -30.14 -7.96
CA ILE A 181 4.05 -29.00 -8.88
C ILE A 181 4.93 -29.30 -10.10
N PHE A 182 6.13 -29.86 -9.91
CA PHE A 182 7.00 -30.22 -11.03
C PHE A 182 6.34 -31.27 -11.93
N GLN A 183 5.69 -32.28 -11.36
CA GLN A 183 4.90 -33.26 -12.13
C GLN A 183 3.76 -32.60 -12.90
N ARG A 184 3.08 -31.61 -12.30
CA ARG A 184 2.07 -30.81 -12.99
C ARG A 184 2.64 -30.08 -14.19
N VAL A 185 3.80 -29.41 -14.05
CA VAL A 185 4.44 -28.68 -15.17
C VAL A 185 4.75 -29.63 -16.32
N ILE A 186 5.28 -30.82 -16.03
CA ILE A 186 5.60 -31.83 -17.05
C ILE A 186 4.35 -32.32 -17.77
N ARG A 187 3.28 -32.58 -17.02
CA ARG A 187 2.00 -33.06 -17.58
C ARG A 187 1.30 -31.98 -18.41
N ASP A 188 1.22 -30.75 -17.89
CA ASP A 188 0.44 -29.67 -18.49
C ASP A 188 1.21 -28.98 -19.63
N TYR A 189 2.56 -29.01 -19.62
CA TYR A 189 3.42 -28.31 -20.60
C TYR A 189 4.59 -29.17 -21.14
N PRO A 190 4.36 -30.39 -21.67
CA PRO A 190 5.38 -31.42 -21.90
C PRO A 190 6.53 -31.09 -22.87
N ASN A 191 6.39 -30.04 -23.70
CA ASN A 191 7.41 -29.62 -24.69
C ASN A 191 7.98 -28.22 -24.39
N SER A 192 7.88 -27.77 -23.14
CA SER A 192 8.38 -26.47 -22.71
C SER A 192 9.74 -26.58 -22.03
N SER A 193 10.50 -25.48 -22.04
CA SER A 193 11.70 -25.34 -21.21
C SER A 193 11.39 -25.55 -19.72
N ALA A 194 10.21 -25.14 -19.28
CA ALA A 194 9.73 -25.35 -17.92
C ALA A 194 9.58 -26.84 -17.57
N SER A 195 9.08 -27.66 -18.49
CA SER A 195 8.98 -29.11 -18.33
C SER A 195 10.36 -29.75 -18.22
N SER A 196 11.30 -29.41 -19.10
CA SER A 196 12.67 -29.94 -19.04
C SER A 196 13.35 -29.59 -17.71
N LEU A 197 13.17 -28.36 -17.22
CA LEU A 197 13.72 -27.94 -15.93
C LEU A 197 13.02 -28.64 -14.76
N ALA A 198 11.70 -28.85 -14.82
CA ALA A 198 10.96 -29.61 -13.82
C ALA A 198 11.42 -31.08 -13.73
N GLU A 199 11.69 -31.74 -14.86
CA GLU A 199 12.24 -33.10 -14.90
C GLU A 199 13.62 -33.17 -14.25
N GLU A 200 14.52 -32.24 -14.58
CA GLU A 200 15.85 -32.16 -13.97
C GLU A 200 15.75 -32.08 -12.43
N ARG A 201 14.85 -31.23 -11.93
CA ARG A 201 14.67 -31.07 -10.48
C ARG A 201 14.08 -32.30 -9.82
N LEU A 202 13.08 -32.94 -10.41
CA LEU A 202 12.52 -34.19 -9.87
C LEU A 202 13.57 -35.30 -9.78
N ASN A 203 14.44 -35.43 -10.78
CA ASN A 203 15.50 -36.42 -10.74
C ASN A 203 16.47 -36.15 -9.58
N LYS A 204 16.91 -34.89 -9.45
CA LYS A 204 17.80 -34.48 -8.35
C LYS A 204 17.20 -34.65 -6.95
N MET A 205 15.88 -34.50 -6.79
CA MET A 205 15.19 -34.71 -5.51
C MET A 205 15.10 -36.18 -5.09
N ARG A 206 15.28 -37.11 -6.03
CA ARG A 206 15.16 -38.57 -5.82
C ARG A 206 16.50 -39.26 -5.59
N GLU A 207 17.61 -38.56 -5.84
CA GLU A 207 18.99 -38.99 -5.56
C GLU A 207 19.33 -38.81 -4.06
#